data_AF-A0A250ILU9-F1
#
_entry.id   AF-A0A250ILU9-F1
#
_cell.length_a   1.000
_cell.length_b   1.000
_cell.length_c   1.000
_cell.angle_alpha   90.00
_cell.angle_beta   90.00
_cell.angle_gamma   90.00
#
_symmetry.space_group_name_H-M   'P 1'
#
loop_
_entity.id
_entity.type
_entity.pdbx_description
1 polymer ?
#
loop_
_entity_poly.entity_id
_entity_poly.type
_entity_poly.pdbx_seq_one_letter_code
_entity_poly.pdbx_strand_id
1 'polypeptide(L)'
;MSKSIAAIVLTAVIMGCQGPAGPVGPQGPTGPQGPTGAQGPTGATGPAGAAPKTNYVCEGSTSSARGNLTFSHSVYEMTDGSMTATCTVITAAQEITSFVVYRPTQTGAADGSCFVVADTDGTSNYGVWNMRANLAALTGVASYRNEGSTDHGRTVSLTCVKY
;
A
#
# COMPACT_ATOMS: atom_id res chain seq x y z
N MET A 1 -109.32 -33.88 -28.52
CA MET A 1 -108.96 -35.20 -29.11
C MET A 1 -107.84 -34.91 -30.10
N SER A 2 -106.63 -35.46 -30.09
CA SER A 2 -106.22 -36.82 -29.80
C SER A 2 -104.69 -36.86 -29.64
N LYS A 3 -104.25 -37.42 -28.51
CA LYS A 3 -103.16 -38.39 -28.33
C LYS A 3 -101.69 -37.93 -28.50
N SER A 4 -101.06 -37.94 -27.34
CA SER A 4 -99.65 -38.17 -27.04
C SER A 4 -99.03 -39.41 -27.72
N ILE A 5 -97.68 -39.41 -27.73
CA ILE A 5 -96.73 -40.54 -27.55
C ILE A 5 -95.78 -40.84 -28.74
N ALA A 6 -94.48 -40.71 -28.39
CA ALA A 6 -93.27 -41.41 -28.83
C ALA A 6 -92.71 -41.25 -30.25
N ALA A 7 -91.49 -40.70 -30.32
CA ALA A 7 -90.36 -41.39 -30.97
C ALA A 7 -89.03 -40.77 -30.49
N ILE A 8 -88.26 -41.57 -29.74
CA ILE A 8 -86.84 -41.38 -29.50
C ILE A 8 -86.14 -41.51 -30.86
N VAL A 9 -85.56 -40.42 -31.37
CA VAL A 9 -84.66 -40.46 -32.53
C VAL A 9 -83.31 -39.90 -32.12
N LEU A 10 -82.43 -40.86 -31.91
CA LEU A 10 -80.97 -40.85 -31.94
C LEU A 10 -80.35 -39.56 -32.50
N THR A 11 -79.64 -38.86 -31.60
CA THR A 11 -78.85 -37.66 -31.83
C THR A 11 -77.77 -37.89 -32.89
N ALA A 12 -77.89 -37.29 -34.07
CA ALA A 12 -76.81 -37.18 -35.06
C ALA A 12 -76.51 -35.69 -35.29
N VAL A 13 -75.60 -35.15 -34.49
CA VAL A 13 -74.97 -33.85 -34.71
C VAL A 13 -73.78 -34.05 -35.64
N ILE A 14 -73.70 -33.30 -36.72
CA ILE A 14 -72.47 -32.80 -37.36
C ILE A 14 -72.91 -31.74 -38.40
N MET A 15 -73.26 -30.51 -38.02
CA MET A 15 -72.36 -29.38 -37.69
C MET A 15 -71.14 -29.33 -38.63
N GLY A 16 -71.07 -28.27 -39.44
CA GLY A 16 -70.08 -28.09 -40.48
C GLY A 16 -68.64 -28.20 -39.98
N CYS A 17 -67.81 -28.92 -40.72
CA CYS A 17 -66.37 -28.84 -40.55
C CYS A 17 -65.92 -27.43 -40.93
N GLN A 18 -65.78 -26.54 -39.93
CA GLN A 18 -64.83 -25.44 -40.04
C GLN A 18 -63.48 -26.05 -40.39
N GLY A 19 -62.84 -25.51 -41.43
CA GLY A 19 -61.50 -25.92 -41.84
C GLY A 19 -60.52 -25.83 -40.66
N PRO A 20 -59.43 -26.62 -40.69
CA PRO A 20 -58.44 -26.60 -39.62
C PRO A 20 -57.98 -25.16 -39.37
N ALA A 21 -57.82 -24.79 -38.10
CA ALA A 21 -57.27 -23.51 -37.73
C ALA A 21 -55.93 -23.29 -38.46
N GLY A 22 -55.74 -22.10 -39.01
CA GLY A 22 -54.49 -21.75 -39.68
C GLY A 22 -53.29 -21.90 -38.73
N PRO A 23 -52.07 -22.12 -39.28
CA PRO A 23 -50.88 -22.25 -38.45
C PRO A 23 -50.70 -21.01 -37.57
N VAL A 24 -50.22 -21.22 -36.35
CA VAL A 24 -49.83 -20.12 -35.45
C VAL A 24 -48.78 -19.28 -36.16
N GLY A 25 -48.95 -17.95 -36.11
CA GLY A 25 -48.00 -17.01 -36.69
C GLY A 25 -46.61 -17.13 -36.08
N PRO A 26 -45.56 -16.67 -36.78
CA PRO A 26 -44.19 -16.72 -36.25
C PRO A 26 -44.09 -15.93 -34.94
N GLN A 27 -43.23 -16.41 -34.04
CA GLN A 27 -42.89 -15.67 -32.83
C GLN A 27 -42.34 -14.29 -33.20
N GLY A 28 -42.78 -13.25 -32.48
CA GLY A 28 -42.29 -11.89 -32.67
C GLY A 28 -40.78 -11.76 -32.38
N PRO A 29 -40.12 -10.71 -32.91
CA PRO A 29 -38.70 -10.49 -32.69
C PRO A 29 -38.40 -10.30 -31.20
N THR A 30 -37.19 -10.69 -30.78
CA THR A 30 -36.68 -10.38 -29.44
C THR A 30 -36.67 -8.88 -29.21
N GLY A 31 -37.05 -8.43 -28.01
CA GLY A 31 -37.01 -7.02 -27.63
C GLY A 31 -35.59 -6.44 -27.62
N PRO A 32 -35.44 -5.10 -27.65
CA PRO A 32 -34.13 -4.46 -27.60
C PRO A 32 -33.43 -4.76 -26.27
N GLN A 33 -32.09 -4.76 -26.30
CA GLN A 33 -31.28 -4.85 -25.10
C GLN A 33 -31.60 -3.67 -24.15
N GLY A 34 -31.67 -3.95 -22.85
CA GLY A 34 -31.88 -2.91 -21.83
C GLY A 34 -30.71 -1.92 -21.75
N PRO A 35 -30.93 -0.74 -21.16
CA PRO A 35 -29.88 0.27 -21.01
C PRO A 35 -28.75 -0.23 -20.10
N THR A 36 -27.54 0.28 -20.33
CA THR A 36 -26.40 0.07 -19.42
C THR A 36 -26.73 0.61 -18.03
N GLY A 37 -26.31 -0.11 -16.98
CA GLY A 37 -26.49 0.32 -15.59
C GLY A 37 -25.76 1.63 -15.28
N ALA A 38 -26.23 2.34 -14.25
CA ALA A 38 -25.59 3.57 -13.80
C ALA A 38 -24.17 3.30 -13.27
N GLN A 39 -23.27 4.29 -13.40
CA GLN A 39 -21.95 4.26 -12.78
C GLN A 39 -22.09 4.11 -11.25
N GLY A 40 -21.24 3.27 -10.65
CA GLY A 40 -21.20 3.10 -9.19
C GLY A 40 -20.76 4.39 -8.45
N PRO A 41 -21.04 4.49 -7.14
CA PRO A 41 -20.65 5.65 -6.36
C PRO A 41 -19.12 5.80 -6.29
N THR A 42 -18.64 7.04 -6.15
CA THR A 42 -17.24 7.32 -5.83
C THR A 42 -16.86 6.66 -4.50
N GLY A 43 -15.65 6.10 -4.42
CA GLY A 43 -15.14 5.52 -3.17
C GLY A 43 -15.00 6.56 -2.05
N ALA A 44 -15.03 6.09 -0.80
CA ALA A 44 -14.81 6.95 0.37
C ALA A 44 -13.39 7.55 0.37
N THR A 45 -13.25 8.77 0.88
CA THR A 45 -11.94 9.38 1.17
C THR A 45 -11.18 8.49 2.15
N GLY A 46 -9.87 8.29 1.92
CA GLY A 46 -9.01 7.56 2.84
C GLY A 46 -8.87 8.24 4.22
N PRO A 47 -8.40 7.52 5.25
CA PRO A 47 -8.14 8.12 6.55
C PRO A 47 -7.04 9.19 6.46
N ALA A 48 -7.06 10.15 7.38
CA ALA A 48 -5.97 11.11 7.54
C ALA A 48 -4.66 10.38 7.93
N GLY A 49 -3.52 10.89 7.47
CA GLY A 49 -2.20 10.38 7.85
C GLY A 49 -1.86 10.69 9.31
N ALA A 50 -0.93 9.93 9.89
CA ALA A 50 -0.44 10.19 11.24
C ALA A 50 0.35 11.50 11.31
N ALA A 51 0.23 12.22 12.43
CA ALA A 51 0.98 13.45 12.67
C ALA A 51 2.28 13.15 13.44
N PRO A 52 3.34 13.97 13.29
CA PRO A 52 4.52 13.86 14.13
C PRO A 52 4.18 14.21 15.59
N LYS A 53 4.59 13.34 16.51
CA LYS A 53 4.38 13.48 17.96
C LYS A 53 5.63 13.99 18.66
N THR A 54 6.81 13.51 18.27
CA THR A 54 8.10 13.83 18.92
C THR A 54 9.22 13.67 17.92
N ASN A 55 10.28 14.47 18.05
CA ASN A 55 11.48 14.39 17.20
C ASN A 55 12.74 14.12 18.05
N TYR A 56 13.64 13.32 17.53
CA TYR A 56 14.96 13.07 18.09
C TYR A 56 16.00 13.35 17.02
N VAL A 57 17.05 14.10 17.33
CA VAL A 57 18.18 14.31 16.42
C VAL A 57 19.44 13.76 17.07
N CYS A 58 20.04 12.76 16.43
CA CYS A 58 21.27 12.11 16.84
C CYS A 58 22.41 12.53 15.92
N GLU A 59 23.44 13.14 16.49
CA GLU A 59 24.56 13.68 15.74
C GLU A 59 25.89 13.10 16.20
N GLY A 60 26.83 12.99 15.27
CA GLY A 60 28.20 12.56 15.53
C GLY A 60 29.11 12.85 14.35
N SER A 61 30.42 12.72 14.54
CA SER A 61 31.38 12.90 13.44
C SER A 61 32.58 11.99 13.58
N THR A 62 33.27 11.72 12.46
CA THR A 62 34.50 10.95 12.44
C THR A 62 35.40 11.34 11.28
N SER A 63 36.71 11.23 11.45
CA SER A 63 37.67 11.50 10.38
C SER A 63 37.79 10.32 9.41
N SER A 64 37.77 10.58 8.12
CA SER A 64 37.90 9.57 7.07
C SER A 64 38.95 9.97 6.04
N ALA A 65 39.27 9.10 5.09
CA ALA A 65 40.20 9.44 4.01
C ALA A 65 39.65 10.55 3.08
N ARG A 66 38.33 10.77 3.06
CA ARG A 66 37.67 11.89 2.35
C ARG A 66 37.50 13.16 3.21
N GLY A 67 38.07 13.20 4.41
CA GLY A 67 37.90 14.29 5.38
C GLY A 67 36.88 13.96 6.46
N ASN A 68 36.35 14.98 7.13
CA ASN A 68 35.38 14.78 8.21
C ASN A 68 34.04 14.28 7.65
N LEU A 69 33.52 13.21 8.25
CA LEU A 69 32.17 12.73 8.03
C LEU A 69 31.33 13.23 9.20
N THR A 70 30.23 13.91 8.91
CA THR A 70 29.24 14.30 9.92
C THR A 70 27.97 13.49 9.68
N PHE A 71 27.43 12.93 10.75
CA PHE A 71 26.23 12.12 10.75
C PHE A 71 25.12 12.92 11.42
N SER A 72 23.97 13.01 10.76
CA SER A 72 22.74 13.53 11.36
C SER A 72 21.63 12.51 11.15
N HIS A 73 21.03 12.08 12.24
CA HIS A 73 20.00 11.06 12.26
C HIS A 73 18.76 11.59 12.99
N SER A 74 17.72 11.89 12.24
CA SER A 74 16.45 12.38 12.78
C SER A 74 15.44 11.25 12.87
N VAL A 75 14.86 11.03 14.05
CA VAL A 75 13.81 10.04 14.30
C VAL A 75 12.53 10.74 14.76
N TYR A 76 11.45 10.55 14.01
CA TYR A 76 10.13 11.08 14.31
C TYR A 76 9.23 9.94 14.80
N GLU A 77 8.73 10.07 16.02
CA GLU A 77 7.62 9.25 16.49
C GLU A 77 6.31 9.85 15.98
N MET A 78 5.45 9.02 15.39
CA MET A 78 4.17 9.45 14.85
C MET A 78 3.02 9.09 15.81
N THR A 79 1.87 9.75 15.68
CA THR A 79 0.70 9.53 16.54
C THR A 79 0.09 8.12 16.44
N ASP A 80 0.34 7.41 15.34
CA ASP A 80 -0.10 6.02 15.14
C ASP A 80 0.91 4.97 15.66
N GLY A 81 1.99 5.42 16.31
CA GLY A 81 3.08 4.58 16.81
C GLY A 81 4.08 4.16 15.74
N SER A 82 3.92 4.60 14.48
CA SER A 82 4.97 4.44 13.47
C SER A 82 6.16 5.36 13.79
N MET A 83 7.33 4.98 13.28
CA MET A 83 8.54 5.80 13.37
C MET A 83 9.04 6.13 11.98
N THR A 84 9.50 7.35 11.79
CA THR A 84 10.12 7.79 10.55
C THR A 84 11.54 8.22 10.85
N ALA A 85 12.50 7.71 10.10
CA ALA A 85 13.92 7.98 10.30
C ALA A 85 14.54 8.58 9.05
N THR A 86 15.20 9.72 9.21
CA THR A 86 16.00 10.37 8.18
C THR A 86 17.46 10.33 8.60
N CYS A 87 18.34 10.05 7.66
CA CYS A 87 19.76 10.03 7.91
C CYS A 87 20.54 10.74 6.83
N THR A 88 21.48 11.55 7.29
CA THR A 88 22.36 12.34 6.46
C THR A 88 23.80 12.03 6.83
N VAL A 89 24.62 11.76 5.81
CA VAL A 89 26.07 11.77 5.91
C VAL A 89 26.57 12.97 5.12
N ILE A 90 27.17 13.93 5.82
CA ILE A 90 27.80 15.11 5.23
C ILE A 90 29.29 14.83 5.13
N THR A 91 29.83 15.00 3.93
CA THR A 91 31.27 14.85 3.63
C THR A 91 31.81 16.16 3.07
N ALA A 92 33.14 16.30 2.97
CA ALA A 92 33.74 17.48 2.32
C ALA A 92 33.35 17.63 0.84
N ALA A 93 32.85 16.57 0.19
CA ALA A 93 32.52 16.57 -1.24
C ALA A 93 31.01 16.60 -1.52
N GLN A 94 30.17 16.02 -0.66
CA GLN A 94 28.73 15.83 -0.88
C GLN A 94 27.95 15.65 0.44
N GLU A 95 26.67 15.99 0.39
CA GLU A 95 25.64 15.64 1.38
C GLU A 95 24.78 14.49 0.83
N ILE A 96 24.67 13.39 1.57
CA ILE A 96 23.89 12.21 1.16
C ILE A 96 22.81 11.95 2.21
N THR A 97 21.54 12.04 1.79
CA THR A 97 20.36 11.93 2.66
C THR A 97 19.48 10.75 2.26
N SER A 98 19.01 10.00 3.24
CA SER A 98 18.11 8.85 3.10
C SER A 98 16.94 8.96 4.07
N PHE A 99 15.80 8.37 3.70
CA PHE A 99 14.55 8.41 4.45
C PHE A 99 13.91 7.03 4.49
N VAL A 100 13.54 6.57 5.69
CA VAL A 100 12.91 5.26 5.91
C VAL A 100 11.73 5.40 6.87
N VAL A 101 10.62 4.75 6.53
CA VAL A 101 9.42 4.68 7.39
C VAL A 101 9.29 3.28 7.96
N TYR A 102 9.14 3.21 9.27
CA TYR A 102 8.93 1.98 10.02
C TYR A 102 7.53 1.94 10.59
N ARG A 103 6.88 0.79 10.45
CA ARG A 103 5.59 0.52 11.06
C ARG A 103 5.76 -0.22 12.39
N PRO A 104 4.80 -0.13 13.33
CA PRO A 104 4.88 -0.80 14.64
C PRO A 104 5.14 -2.32 14.57
N THR A 105 4.80 -2.95 13.43
CA THR A 105 4.95 -4.39 13.20
C THR A 105 6.28 -4.77 12.52
N GLN A 106 7.12 -3.81 12.12
CA GLN A 106 8.42 -4.10 11.52
C GLN A 106 9.50 -4.29 12.59
N THR A 107 10.23 -5.40 12.49
CA THR A 107 11.46 -5.63 13.27
C THR A 107 12.49 -4.55 12.93
N GLY A 108 12.99 -3.82 13.93
CA GLY A 108 13.88 -2.66 13.74
C GLY A 108 13.21 -1.29 13.91
N ALA A 109 11.87 -1.24 13.91
CA ALA A 109 11.11 -0.03 14.22
C ALA A 109 11.41 0.52 15.62
N ALA A 110 11.73 -0.35 16.59
CA ALA A 110 12.00 0.02 17.98
C ALA A 110 13.24 0.91 18.17
N ASP A 111 14.17 0.90 17.22
CA ASP A 111 15.44 1.64 17.31
C ASP A 111 15.53 2.78 16.28
N GLY A 112 14.44 3.04 15.54
CA GLY A 112 14.39 4.11 14.54
C GLY A 112 15.49 4.06 13.47
N SER A 113 15.97 2.87 13.08
CA SER A 113 17.20 2.77 12.28
C SER A 113 17.11 3.41 10.88
N CYS A 114 18.21 3.64 10.18
CA CYS A 114 18.21 4.14 8.81
C CYS A 114 19.46 3.67 8.07
N PHE A 115 19.47 3.81 6.74
CA PHE A 115 20.61 3.40 5.93
C PHE A 115 21.00 4.48 4.92
N VAL A 116 22.28 4.81 4.85
CA VAL A 116 22.86 5.74 3.86
C VAL A 116 24.02 5.05 3.16
N VAL A 117 24.11 5.18 1.84
CA VAL A 117 25.26 4.68 1.07
C VAL A 117 26.26 5.82 0.91
N ALA A 118 27.45 5.67 1.48
CA ALA A 118 28.51 6.67 1.36
C ALA A 118 29.88 5.97 1.25
N ASP A 119 30.80 6.58 0.52
CA ASP A 119 32.21 6.17 0.53
C ASP A 119 32.94 6.87 1.68
N THR A 120 33.66 6.09 2.48
CA THR A 120 34.40 6.55 3.66
C THR A 120 35.91 6.56 3.44
N ASP A 121 36.44 5.62 2.66
CA ASP A 121 37.87 5.38 2.56
C ASP A 121 38.50 6.02 1.32
N GLY A 122 37.70 6.68 0.47
CA GLY A 122 38.21 7.35 -0.73
C GLY A 122 38.49 6.40 -1.89
N THR A 123 38.16 5.11 -1.74
CA THR A 123 38.45 4.09 -2.75
C THR A 123 37.37 3.99 -3.83
N SER A 124 36.31 4.80 -3.74
CA SER A 124 35.08 4.68 -4.54
C SER A 124 34.30 3.39 -4.27
N ASN A 125 34.70 2.60 -3.28
CA ASN A 125 33.94 1.47 -2.79
C ASN A 125 32.89 1.98 -1.79
N TYR A 126 31.72 2.31 -2.30
CA TYR A 126 30.59 2.73 -1.48
C TYR A 126 30.17 1.60 -0.54
N GLY A 127 30.01 1.94 0.74
CA GLY A 127 29.45 1.06 1.75
C GLY A 127 28.15 1.59 2.32
N VAL A 128 27.54 0.79 3.19
CA VAL A 128 26.30 1.15 3.86
C VAL A 128 26.59 1.58 5.28
N TRP A 129 26.19 2.79 5.63
CA TRP A 129 26.04 3.26 7.00
C TRP A 129 24.65 2.91 7.51
N ASN A 130 24.59 2.09 8.54
CA ASN A 130 23.38 1.85 9.32
C ASN A 130 23.43 2.73 10.58
N MET A 131 22.52 3.69 10.73
CA MET A 131 22.40 4.44 11.98
C MET A 131 21.24 3.91 12.78
N ARG A 132 21.45 3.71 14.08
CA ARG A 132 20.44 3.24 15.03
C ARG A 132 20.41 4.18 16.21
N ALA A 133 19.22 4.48 16.72
CA ALA A 133 19.03 5.26 17.92
C ALA A 133 18.54 4.38 19.08
N ASN A 134 19.06 4.65 20.27
CA ASN A 134 18.47 4.24 21.53
C ASN A 134 17.77 5.47 22.14
N LEU A 135 16.50 5.63 21.80
CA LEU A 135 15.70 6.79 22.19
C LEU A 135 15.54 6.90 23.73
N ALA A 136 15.59 5.78 24.45
CA ALA A 136 15.52 5.76 25.91
C ALA A 136 16.81 6.27 26.56
N ALA A 137 17.96 5.97 25.97
CA ALA A 137 19.28 6.40 26.47
C ALA A 137 19.77 7.70 25.84
N LEU A 138 19.04 8.28 24.88
CA LEU A 138 19.46 9.45 24.08
C LEU A 138 20.87 9.27 23.46
N THR A 139 21.13 8.06 22.98
CA THR A 139 22.38 7.70 22.29
C THR A 139 22.06 7.04 20.96
N GLY A 140 23.03 7.02 20.05
CA GLY A 140 22.92 6.30 18.80
C GLY A 140 24.27 5.77 18.33
N VAL A 141 24.26 4.94 17.30
CA VAL A 141 25.47 4.43 16.66
C VAL A 141 25.26 4.42 15.16
N ALA A 142 26.23 4.96 14.42
CA ALA A 142 26.36 4.74 12.97
C ALA A 142 27.42 3.66 12.73
N SER A 143 27.07 2.61 11.99
CA SER A 143 27.95 1.48 11.69
C SER A 143 28.13 1.31 10.19
N TYR A 144 29.38 1.20 9.74
CA TYR A 144 29.73 1.05 8.34
C TYR A 144 29.93 -0.43 7.95
N ARG A 145 29.37 -0.82 6.81
CA ARG A 145 29.54 -2.15 6.23
C ARG A 145 29.95 -2.05 4.77
N ASN A 146 31.15 -2.54 4.48
CA ASN A 146 31.65 -2.81 3.14
C ASN A 146 32.81 -3.80 3.20
N GLU A 147 32.65 -5.03 2.71
CA GLU A 147 33.68 -6.09 2.84
C GLU A 147 34.97 -5.80 2.06
N GLY A 148 34.93 -4.91 1.06
CA GLY A 148 36.11 -4.50 0.29
C GLY A 148 36.84 -3.27 0.84
N SER A 149 36.36 -2.69 1.95
CA SER A 149 36.89 -1.46 2.53
C SER A 149 37.70 -1.73 3.79
N THR A 150 38.77 -0.96 4.02
CA THR A 150 39.51 -0.99 5.30
C THR A 150 38.71 -0.42 6.46
N ASP A 151 37.67 0.36 6.19
CA ASP A 151 36.76 0.90 7.22
C ASP A 151 35.65 -0.11 7.62
N HIS A 152 35.62 -1.33 7.06
CA HIS A 152 34.59 -2.32 7.38
C HIS A 152 34.41 -2.50 8.90
N GLY A 153 33.17 -2.43 9.37
CA GLY A 153 32.84 -2.62 10.79
C GLY A 153 33.11 -1.40 11.66
N ARG A 154 33.54 -0.27 11.07
CA ARG A 154 33.71 0.99 11.79
C ARG A 154 32.39 1.46 12.40
N THR A 155 32.47 1.96 13.63
CA THR A 155 31.33 2.50 14.38
C THR A 155 31.60 3.92 14.87
N VAL A 156 30.59 4.76 14.84
CA VAL A 156 30.62 6.15 15.34
C VAL A 156 29.48 6.33 16.33
N SER A 157 29.82 6.78 17.54
CA SER A 157 28.82 7.13 18.55
C SER A 157 28.09 8.41 18.16
N LEU A 158 26.78 8.40 18.31
CA LEU A 158 25.91 9.56 18.11
C LEU A 158 25.32 9.97 19.46
N THR A 159 25.20 11.28 19.67
CA THR A 159 24.51 11.85 20.83
C THR A 159 23.15 12.36 20.37
N CYS A 160 22.09 11.95 21.06
CA CYS A 160 20.73 12.33 20.67
C CYS A 160 20.16 13.43 21.56
N VAL A 161 19.40 14.33 20.96
CA VAL A 161 18.60 15.36 21.64
C VAL A 161 17.14 15.16 21.26
N LYS A 162 16.26 15.27 22.26
CA LYS A 162 14.79 15.21 22.09
C LYS A 162 14.22 16.62 21.93
N TYR A 163 13.35 16.80 20.95
CA TYR A 163 12.65 18.05 20.62
C TYR A 163 11.14 17.88 20.71
#